data_AF-K1XUN5-F1
#
_entry.id   AF-K1XUN5-F1
#
_cell.length_a   1.000
_cell.length_b   1.000
_cell.length_c   1.000
_cell.angle_alpha   90.00
_cell.angle_beta   90.00
_cell.angle_gamma   90.00
#
_symmetry.space_group_name_H-M   'P 1'
#
loop_
_entity.id
_entity.type
_entity.pdbx_description
1 polymer ?
#
loop_
_entity_poly.entity_id
_entity_poly.type
_entity_poly.pdbx_seq_one_letter_code
_entity_poly.pdbx_strand_id
1 'polypeptide(L)'
;MSVLVADKVNLDDNGKPEAPIPRTAEELKSIENMVASAIGLVPQRGDIINVLSMPFVDPKTMQQEGEQVPENLLYQYIPLIKYGLIGLGLLLVYLFLVRPVIKTMKGEVKQHYKTVEQLEQEQRAQIPEEPVEPPLPVDEAIIALRREVKHNQMPTAYIIKNWIQEG
;
A
#
# COMPACT_ATOMS: atom_id res chain seq x y z
N MET A 1 -8.78 18.03 -57.02
CA MET A 1 -9.39 18.43 -55.73
C MET A 1 -10.02 17.20 -55.11
N SER A 2 -9.83 16.98 -53.81
CA SER A 2 -10.37 15.81 -53.13
C SER A 2 -11.37 16.24 -52.07
N VAL A 3 -12.53 15.60 -52.05
CA VAL A 3 -13.60 15.86 -51.09
C VAL A 3 -13.91 14.58 -50.35
N LEU A 4 -13.89 14.67 -49.03
CA LEU A 4 -14.19 13.56 -48.15
C LEU A 4 -15.61 13.72 -47.60
N VAL A 5 -16.40 12.66 -47.66
CA VAL A 5 -17.78 12.69 -47.15
C VAL A 5 -17.93 11.64 -46.05
N ALA A 6 -18.50 12.04 -44.90
CA ALA A 6 -18.67 11.14 -43.75
C ALA A 6 -19.74 10.08 -44.01
N ASP A 7 -19.48 8.82 -43.67
CA ASP A 7 -20.47 7.74 -43.80
C ASP A 7 -21.78 8.01 -43.04
N LYS A 8 -22.85 7.30 -43.43
CA LYS A 8 -24.15 7.41 -42.73
C LYS A 8 -24.08 6.65 -41.41
N VAL A 9 -24.68 7.21 -40.38
CA VAL A 9 -24.81 6.57 -39.07
C VAL A 9 -26.30 6.46 -38.77
N ASN A 10 -26.79 5.23 -38.66
CA ASN A 10 -28.14 4.97 -38.18
C ASN A 10 -28.14 4.95 -36.65
N LEU A 11 -29.28 5.25 -36.04
CA LEU A 11 -29.47 5.09 -34.60
C LEU A 11 -30.26 3.80 -34.35
N ASP A 12 -29.85 3.04 -33.35
CA ASP A 12 -30.59 1.89 -32.86
C ASP A 12 -31.86 2.31 -32.10
N ASP A 13 -32.70 1.33 -31.73
CA ASP A 13 -33.94 1.53 -30.96
C ASP A 13 -33.70 2.21 -29.58
N ASN A 14 -32.46 2.24 -29.10
CA ASN A 14 -32.05 2.86 -27.83
C ASN A 14 -31.37 4.22 -28.03
N GLY A 15 -31.35 4.75 -29.27
CA GLY A 15 -30.74 6.04 -29.61
C GLY A 15 -29.21 6.03 -29.64
N LYS A 16 -28.57 4.84 -29.69
CA LYS A 16 -27.12 4.71 -29.85
C LYS A 16 -26.75 4.64 -31.33
N PRO A 17 -25.65 5.28 -31.76
CA PRO A 17 -25.18 5.20 -33.14
C PRO A 17 -24.70 3.78 -33.47
N GLU A 18 -25.26 3.19 -34.52
CA GLU A 18 -24.81 1.93 -35.10
C GLU A 18 -23.51 2.11 -35.92
N ALA A 19 -22.95 0.99 -36.39
CA ALA A 19 -21.76 1.00 -37.23
C ALA A 19 -21.95 1.88 -38.48
N PRO A 20 -20.94 2.68 -38.88
CA PRO A 20 -21.04 3.53 -40.06
C PRO A 20 -21.28 2.72 -41.34
N ILE A 21 -22.22 3.18 -42.15
CA ILE A 21 -22.58 2.55 -43.42
C ILE A 21 -22.06 3.42 -44.57
N PRO A 22 -21.22 2.86 -45.46
CA PRO A 22 -20.75 3.57 -46.64
C PRO A 22 -21.90 4.10 -47.50
N ARG A 23 -21.75 5.31 -48.05
CA ARG A 23 -22.75 5.84 -48.99
C ARG A 23 -22.75 5.06 -50.31
N THR A 24 -23.91 5.04 -50.96
CA THR A 24 -24.04 4.38 -52.26
C THR A 24 -23.36 5.20 -53.36
N ALA A 25 -23.02 4.53 -54.47
CA ALA A 25 -22.38 5.18 -55.61
C ALA A 25 -23.23 6.30 -56.23
N GLU A 26 -24.56 6.15 -56.22
CA GLU A 26 -25.50 7.15 -56.73
C GLU A 26 -25.47 8.43 -55.91
N GLU A 27 -25.42 8.31 -54.58
CA GLU A 27 -25.33 9.45 -53.67
C GLU A 27 -24.00 10.18 -53.83
N LEU A 28 -22.89 9.44 -53.93
CA LEU A 28 -21.57 10.03 -54.15
C LEU A 28 -21.50 10.78 -55.48
N LYS A 29 -22.08 10.23 -56.55
CA LYS A 29 -22.17 10.90 -57.85
C LYS A 29 -23.02 12.17 -57.81
N SER A 30 -24.11 12.17 -57.05
CA SER A 30 -24.93 13.36 -56.85
C SER A 30 -24.15 14.46 -56.11
N ILE A 31 -23.42 14.09 -55.07
CA ILE A 31 -22.55 15.00 -54.31
C ILE A 31 -21.43 15.54 -55.20
N GLU A 32 -20.80 14.69 -56.00
CA GLU A 32 -19.76 15.10 -56.96
C GLU A 32 -20.26 16.18 -57.92
N ASN A 33 -21.44 15.98 -58.52
CA ASN A 33 -22.06 16.96 -59.42
C ASN A 33 -22.39 18.28 -58.71
N MET A 34 -22.90 18.20 -57.48
CA MET A 34 -23.21 19.38 -56.67
C MET A 34 -21.95 20.18 -56.34
N VAL A 35 -20.87 19.51 -55.92
CA VAL A 35 -19.60 20.19 -55.64
C VAL A 35 -18.99 20.75 -56.92
N ALA A 36 -18.99 19.99 -58.01
CA ALA A 36 -18.46 20.42 -59.31
C ALA A 36 -19.17 21.69 -59.81
N SER A 37 -20.49 21.76 -59.70
CA SER A 37 -21.26 22.97 -60.06
C SER A 37 -21.01 24.15 -59.12
N ALA A 38 -20.91 23.92 -57.81
CA ALA A 38 -20.68 24.97 -56.82
C ALA A 38 -19.32 25.68 -57.00
N ILE A 39 -18.30 24.95 -57.44
CA ILE A 39 -16.96 25.50 -57.70
C ILE A 39 -16.74 25.90 -59.16
N GLY A 40 -17.72 25.68 -60.04
CA GLY A 40 -17.61 25.96 -61.48
C GLY A 40 -16.56 25.11 -62.19
N LEU A 41 -16.48 23.82 -61.85
CA LEU A 41 -15.50 22.88 -62.43
C LEU A 41 -15.70 22.78 -63.94
N VAL A 42 -14.61 22.95 -64.71
CA VAL A 42 -14.61 22.87 -66.18
C VAL A 42 -13.77 21.67 -66.62
N PRO A 43 -14.37 20.54 -67.02
CA PRO A 43 -13.62 19.34 -67.40
C PRO A 43 -12.68 19.56 -68.59
N GLN A 44 -13.07 20.47 -69.50
CA GLN A 44 -12.31 20.83 -70.69
C GLN A 44 -10.98 21.52 -70.36
N ARG A 45 -10.84 22.10 -69.15
CA ARG A 45 -9.60 22.69 -68.65
C ARG A 45 -8.68 21.66 -67.97
N GLY A 46 -9.11 20.42 -67.84
CA GLY A 46 -8.38 19.36 -67.14
C GLY A 46 -8.58 19.34 -65.63
N ASP A 47 -9.61 20.02 -65.12
CA ASP A 47 -9.94 20.00 -63.70
C ASP A 47 -10.50 18.61 -63.30
N ILE A 48 -9.98 18.03 -62.21
CA ILE A 48 -10.38 16.72 -61.70
C ILE A 48 -10.85 16.84 -60.25
N ILE A 49 -11.99 16.22 -59.94
CA ILE A 49 -12.52 16.06 -58.59
C ILE A 49 -12.57 14.57 -58.23
N ASN A 50 -12.29 14.26 -56.96
CA ASN A 50 -12.40 12.91 -56.42
C ASN A 50 -13.20 12.96 -55.11
N VAL A 51 -14.24 12.12 -55.00
CA VAL A 51 -15.14 12.07 -53.84
C VAL A 51 -15.08 10.68 -53.23
N LEU A 52 -14.70 10.59 -51.96
CA LEU A 52 -14.66 9.33 -51.21
C LEU A 52 -15.50 9.42 -49.95
N SER A 53 -16.15 8.29 -49.62
CA SER A 53 -16.86 8.09 -48.35
C SER A 53 -15.94 7.35 -47.38
N MET A 54 -15.84 7.84 -46.14
CA MET A 54 -15.18 7.10 -45.06
C MET A 54 -15.79 7.48 -43.70
N PRO A 55 -15.68 6.59 -42.70
CA PRO A 55 -16.16 6.90 -41.36
C PRO A 55 -15.30 7.99 -40.72
N PHE A 56 -15.95 8.98 -40.11
CA PHE A 56 -15.24 9.99 -39.34
C PHE A 56 -15.10 9.50 -37.91
N VAL A 57 -13.85 9.39 -37.46
CA VAL A 57 -13.51 8.98 -36.10
C VAL A 57 -13.42 10.22 -35.23
N ASP A 58 -14.24 10.28 -34.18
CA ASP A 58 -14.10 11.34 -33.18
C ASP A 58 -12.83 11.05 -32.35
N PRO A 59 -11.87 11.99 -32.25
CA PRO A 59 -10.65 11.76 -31.49
C PRO A 59 -10.90 11.44 -30.01
N LYS A 60 -12.07 11.82 -29.46
CA LYS A 60 -12.48 11.42 -28.10
C LYS A 60 -12.82 9.93 -28.01
N THR A 61 -13.42 9.35 -29.07
CA THR A 61 -13.72 7.92 -29.15
C THR A 61 -12.45 7.11 -29.33
N MET A 62 -11.48 7.58 -30.11
CA MET A 62 -10.16 6.94 -30.25
C MET A 62 -9.42 6.77 -28.91
N GLN A 63 -9.58 7.68 -27.95
CA GLN A 63 -8.98 7.55 -26.62
C GLN A 63 -9.68 6.49 -25.77
N GLN A 64 -10.96 6.22 -26.00
CA GLN A 64 -11.70 5.14 -25.36
C GLN A 64 -11.49 3.79 -26.06
N GLU A 65 -11.27 3.79 -27.38
CA GLU A 65 -11.02 2.58 -28.16
C GLU A 65 -9.56 2.13 -28.16
N GLY A 66 -8.62 2.98 -27.75
CA GLY A 66 -7.22 2.61 -27.51
C GLY A 66 -7.02 1.51 -26.44
N GLU A 67 -8.11 1.14 -25.74
CA GLU A 67 -8.15 0.04 -24.77
C GLU A 67 -8.85 -1.22 -25.31
N GLN A 68 -9.32 -1.24 -26.57
CA GLN A 68 -9.87 -2.44 -27.21
C GLN A 68 -8.74 -3.31 -27.79
N VAL A 69 -7.79 -3.69 -26.93
CA VAL A 69 -6.95 -4.86 -27.17
C VAL A 69 -7.89 -6.07 -27.13
N PRO A 70 -7.87 -6.98 -28.12
CA PRO A 70 -8.80 -8.11 -28.18
C PRO A 70 -8.83 -8.82 -26.82
N GLU A 71 -10.05 -9.10 -26.32
CA GLU A 71 -10.33 -9.79 -25.06
C GLU A 71 -9.58 -11.13 -24.98
N ASN A 72 -8.29 -11.08 -24.67
CA ASN A 72 -7.57 -12.22 -24.16
C ASN A 72 -8.06 -12.37 -22.73
N LEU A 73 -8.57 -13.55 -22.38
CA LEU A 73 -9.02 -13.90 -21.02
C LEU A 73 -8.03 -13.44 -19.92
N LEU A 74 -6.73 -13.34 -20.27
CA LEU A 74 -5.68 -12.78 -19.43
C LEU A 74 -5.95 -11.35 -18.92
N TYR A 75 -6.50 -10.45 -19.76
CA TYR A 75 -6.74 -9.04 -19.40
C TYR A 75 -7.83 -8.88 -18.34
N GLN A 76 -8.83 -9.76 -18.33
CA GLN A 76 -9.86 -9.79 -17.28
C GLN A 76 -9.28 -10.09 -15.90
N TYR A 77 -8.19 -10.88 -15.83
CA TYR A 77 -7.53 -11.23 -14.59
C TYR A 77 -6.44 -10.25 -14.17
N ILE A 78 -5.99 -9.32 -15.03
CA ILE A 78 -4.99 -8.30 -14.67
C ILE A 78 -5.37 -7.51 -13.40
N PRO A 79 -6.61 -7.00 -13.24
CA PRO A 79 -6.98 -6.32 -12.00
C PRO A 79 -6.92 -7.27 -10.78
N LEU A 80 -7.33 -8.53 -10.93
CA LEU A 80 -7.26 -9.52 -9.85
C LEU A 80 -5.81 -9.85 -9.47
N ILE A 81 -4.92 -10.00 -10.46
CA ILE A 81 -3.49 -10.22 -10.27
C ILE A 81 -2.85 -9.02 -9.57
N LYS A 82 -3.23 -7.79 -9.92
CA LYS A 82 -2.75 -6.56 -9.26
C LYS A 82 -3.12 -6.54 -7.77
N TYR A 83 -4.37 -6.84 -7.42
CA TYR A 83 -4.79 -6.93 -6.03
C TYR A 83 -4.14 -8.13 -5.31
N GLY A 84 -3.95 -9.25 -6.01
CA GLY A 84 -3.21 -10.41 -5.51
C GLY A 84 -1.75 -10.08 -5.17
N LEU A 85 -1.06 -9.31 -6.02
CA LEU A 85 0.31 -8.83 -5.80
C LEU A 85 0.41 -7.92 -4.57
N ILE A 86 -0.56 -7.01 -4.39
CA ILE A 86 -0.61 -6.15 -3.21
C ILE A 86 -0.82 -6.99 -1.93
N GLY A 87 -1.77 -7.92 -1.96
CA GLY A 87 -2.04 -8.83 -0.84
C GLY A 87 -0.83 -9.71 -0.51
N LEU A 88 -0.18 -10.27 -1.53
CA LEU A 88 1.03 -11.07 -1.38
C LEU A 88 2.18 -10.23 -0.81
N GLY A 89 2.35 -8.99 -1.27
CA GLY A 89 3.32 -8.04 -0.74
C GLY A 89 3.12 -7.78 0.76
N LEU A 90 1.89 -7.50 1.18
CA LEU A 90 1.55 -7.32 2.60
C LEU A 90 1.81 -8.58 3.42
N LEU A 91 1.48 -9.76 2.88
CA LEU A 91 1.73 -11.04 3.54
C LEU A 91 3.24 -11.31 3.72
N LEU A 92 4.05 -11.01 2.70
CA LEU A 92 5.50 -11.13 2.78
C LEU A 92 6.08 -10.14 3.80
N VAL A 93 5.64 -8.89 3.81
CA VAL A 93 6.05 -7.91 4.83
C VAL A 93 5.68 -8.38 6.23
N TYR A 94 4.48 -8.91 6.42
CA TYR A 94 4.06 -9.46 7.72
C TYR A 94 4.97 -10.63 8.15
N LEU A 95 5.29 -11.55 7.25
CA LEU A 95 6.08 -12.75 7.58
C LEU A 95 7.58 -12.45 7.75
N PHE A 96 8.16 -11.54 6.98
CA PHE A 96 9.59 -11.24 6.98
C PHE A 96 9.99 -10.03 7.82
N LEU A 97 9.06 -9.11 8.14
CA LEU A 97 9.36 -7.93 8.95
C LEU A 97 8.66 -8.02 10.30
N VAL A 98 7.33 -8.14 10.32
CA VAL A 98 6.55 -8.09 11.57
C VAL A 98 6.82 -9.30 12.45
N ARG A 99 6.79 -10.52 11.88
CA ARG A 99 7.03 -11.77 12.62
C ARG A 99 8.41 -11.83 13.30
N PRO A 100 9.55 -11.55 12.63
CA PRO A 100 10.85 -11.57 13.31
C PRO A 100 10.99 -10.46 14.34
N VAL A 101 10.47 -9.24 14.10
CA VAL A 101 10.51 -8.15 15.08
C VAL A 101 9.76 -8.51 16.36
N ILE A 102 8.55 -9.10 16.24
CA ILE A 102 7.82 -9.58 17.42
C ILE A 102 8.58 -10.72 18.12
N LYS A 103 9.24 -11.61 17.36
CA LYS A 103 10.01 -12.72 17.90
C LYS A 103 11.26 -12.25 18.65
N THR A 104 11.99 -11.26 18.14
CA THR A 104 13.18 -10.70 18.80
C THR A 104 12.79 -9.94 20.05
N MET A 105 11.74 -9.12 20.01
CA MET A 105 11.24 -8.41 21.20
C MET A 105 10.73 -9.37 22.28
N LYS A 106 10.06 -10.48 21.90
CA LYS A 106 9.64 -11.51 22.87
C LYS A 106 10.80 -12.35 23.43
N GLY A 107 11.96 -12.35 22.78
CA GLY A 107 13.14 -13.12 23.21
C GLY A 107 13.79 -12.57 24.47
N GLU A 108 13.80 -11.25 24.65
CA GLU A 108 14.43 -10.58 25.80
C GLU A 108 13.49 -10.52 27.02
N VAL A 109 12.18 -10.41 26.77
CA VAL A 109 11.19 -10.23 27.85
C VAL A 109 10.93 -11.53 28.62
N LYS A 110 11.16 -12.71 28.01
CA LYS A 110 10.95 -14.00 28.70
C LYS A 110 11.93 -14.29 29.85
N GLN A 111 13.09 -13.64 29.89
CA GLN A 111 14.10 -13.89 30.92
C GLN A 111 13.79 -13.17 32.25
N HIS A 112 12.84 -12.22 32.26
CA HIS A 112 12.55 -11.40 33.45
C HIS A 112 11.28 -11.81 34.21
N TYR A 113 10.58 -12.88 33.80
CA TYR A 113 9.40 -13.41 34.50
C TYR A 113 9.74 -14.56 35.44
N LYS A 114 10.89 -14.52 36.11
CA LYS A 114 11.08 -15.41 37.25
C LYS A 114 10.18 -14.85 38.37
N THR A 115 9.18 -15.61 38.79
CA THR A 115 8.30 -15.21 39.89
C THR A 115 9.16 -14.85 41.09
N VAL A 116 8.81 -13.80 41.82
CA VAL A 116 9.54 -13.35 43.02
C VAL A 116 9.85 -14.52 43.98
N GLU A 117 8.93 -15.47 44.12
CA GLU A 117 9.12 -16.72 44.87
C GLU A 117 10.28 -17.59 44.37
N GLN A 118 10.48 -17.72 43.06
CA GLN A 118 11.55 -18.56 42.49
C GLN A 118 12.92 -17.92 42.64
N LEU A 119 13.00 -16.58 42.55
CA LEU A 119 14.23 -15.83 42.84
C LEU A 119 14.57 -15.89 44.33
N GLU A 120 13.56 -15.77 45.19
CA GLU A 120 13.73 -15.83 46.65
C GLU A 120 14.13 -17.24 47.12
N GLN A 121 13.56 -18.31 46.54
CA GLN A 121 13.96 -19.69 46.81
C GLN A 121 15.39 -19.99 46.33
N GLU A 122 15.81 -19.49 45.18
CA GLU A 122 17.20 -19.64 44.73
C GLU A 122 18.18 -18.82 45.56
N GLN A 123 17.81 -17.62 46.00
CA GLN A 123 18.60 -16.87 46.96
C GLN A 123 18.73 -17.64 48.28
N ARG A 124 17.62 -18.19 48.80
CA ARG A 124 17.64 -19.04 50.00
C ARG A 124 18.51 -20.30 49.85
N ALA A 125 18.51 -20.89 48.65
CA ALA A 125 19.32 -22.06 48.35
C ALA A 125 20.81 -21.72 48.09
N GLN A 126 21.12 -20.48 47.71
CA GLN A 126 22.48 -19.98 47.48
C GLN A 126 23.10 -19.34 48.71
N ILE A 127 22.30 -18.91 49.69
CA ILE A 127 22.78 -18.58 51.03
C ILE A 127 23.20 -19.91 51.66
N PRO A 128 24.50 -20.16 51.91
CA PRO A 128 24.90 -21.31 52.71
C PRO A 128 24.10 -21.27 54.00
N GLU A 129 23.50 -22.38 54.42
CA GLU A 129 22.96 -22.48 55.78
C GLU A 129 24.13 -22.32 56.76
N GLU A 130 24.47 -21.08 57.07
CA GLU A 130 25.12 -20.79 58.33
C GLU A 130 24.16 -21.23 59.43
N PRO A 131 24.65 -21.92 60.47
CA PRO A 131 23.84 -22.26 61.62
C PRO A 131 23.13 -20.99 62.07
N VAL A 132 21.81 -21.06 62.24
CA VAL A 132 21.03 -19.96 62.82
C VAL A 132 21.56 -19.74 64.23
N GLU A 133 22.57 -18.88 64.39
CA GLU A 133 22.93 -18.34 65.68
C GLU A 133 21.70 -17.58 66.18
N PRO A 134 21.31 -17.78 67.46
CA PRO A 134 20.17 -17.10 68.04
C PRO A 134 20.31 -15.59 67.80
N PRO A 135 19.21 -14.87 67.48
CA PRO A 135 19.29 -13.44 67.23
C PRO A 135 19.94 -12.79 68.44
N LEU A 136 21.08 -12.13 68.21
CA LEU A 136 21.79 -11.41 69.27
C LEU A 136 20.81 -10.45 69.96
N PRO A 137 20.87 -10.31 71.29
CA PRO A 137 20.09 -9.31 72.01
C PRO A 137 20.23 -7.96 71.31
N VAL A 138 19.12 -7.22 71.19
CA VAL A 138 19.03 -5.96 70.43
C VAL A 138 20.19 -5.00 70.77
N ASP A 139 20.63 -5.00 72.03
CA ASP A 139 21.76 -4.20 72.52
C ASP A 139 23.09 -4.55 71.84
N GLU A 140 23.40 -5.82 71.63
CA GLU A 140 24.62 -6.28 70.96
C GLU A 140 24.57 -6.01 69.46
N ALA A 141 23.40 -6.16 68.84
CA ALA A 141 23.19 -5.82 67.43
C ALA A 141 23.43 -4.31 67.18
N ILE A 142 22.97 -3.45 68.09
CA ILE A 142 23.22 -1.99 68.03
C ILE A 142 24.73 -1.69 68.17
N ILE A 143 25.45 -2.42 69.03
CA ILE A 143 26.90 -2.25 69.21
C ILE A 143 27.67 -2.71 67.96
N ALA A 144 27.26 -3.84 67.36
CA ALA A 144 27.84 -4.35 66.13
C ALA A 144 27.62 -3.39 64.95
N LEU A 145 26.38 -2.90 64.75
CA LEU A 145 26.09 -1.88 63.73
C LEU A 145 26.91 -0.60 63.93
N ARG A 146 27.05 -0.12 65.17
CA ARG A 146 27.85 1.08 65.47
C ARG A 146 29.34 0.88 65.11
N ARG A 147 29.86 -0.34 65.27
CA ARG A 147 31.24 -0.69 64.90
C ARG A 147 31.41 -0.75 63.38
N GLU A 148 30.46 -1.36 62.68
CA GLU A 148 30.43 -1.48 61.22
C GLU A 148 30.36 -0.10 60.54
N VAL A 149 29.48 0.79 61.04
CA VAL A 149 29.34 2.17 60.54
C VAL A 149 30.60 3.01 60.76
N LYS A 150 31.38 2.71 61.81
CA LYS A 150 32.69 3.37 62.01
C LYS A 150 33.73 2.92 60.98
N HIS A 151 33.60 1.73 60.40
CA HIS A 151 34.58 1.16 59.48
C HIS A 151 34.21 1.38 58.00
N ASN A 152 32.91 1.46 57.67
CA ASN A 152 32.43 1.63 56.30
C ASN A 152 31.38 2.77 56.20
N GLN A 153 31.79 3.94 55.71
CA GLN A 153 31.00 5.19 55.74
C GLN A 153 30.09 5.41 54.50
N MET A 154 29.69 4.37 53.77
CA MET A 154 28.88 4.54 52.54
C MET A 154 27.74 3.50 52.57
N PRO A 155 26.42 3.84 52.56
CA PRO A 155 25.75 5.08 52.18
C PRO A 155 24.57 5.45 53.12
N THR A 156 24.75 5.60 54.44
CA THR A 156 23.64 5.96 55.36
C THR A 156 23.08 7.37 55.08
N ALA A 157 23.90 8.26 54.51
CA ALA A 157 23.47 9.61 54.15
C ALA A 157 22.36 9.65 53.08
N TYR A 158 22.25 8.63 52.22
CA TYR A 158 21.24 8.60 51.17
C TYR A 158 19.83 8.39 51.72
N ILE A 159 19.68 7.65 52.83
CA ILE A 159 18.37 7.32 53.41
C ILE A 159 17.81 8.52 54.17
N ILE A 160 18.67 9.26 54.89
CA ILE A 160 18.26 10.47 55.62
C ILE A 160 17.83 11.56 54.63
N LYS A 161 18.52 11.68 53.48
CA LYS A 161 18.18 12.69 52.46
C LYS A 161 16.78 12.45 51.88
N ASN A 162 16.40 11.19 51.64
CA ASN A 162 15.08 10.89 51.06
C ASN A 162 13.94 11.21 52.04
N TRP A 163 14.13 10.89 53.32
CA TRP A 163 13.14 11.17 54.37
C TRP A 163 12.96 12.66 54.69
N ILE A 164 13.99 13.49 54.47
CA ILE A 164 13.90 14.94 54.64
C ILE A 164 13.26 15.64 53.44
N GLN A 165 13.26 15.04 52.25
CA GLN A 165 12.62 15.61 51.06
C GLN A 165 11.14 15.27 50.92
N GLU A 166 10.66 14.22 51.60
CA GLU A 166 9.25 13.78 51.56
C GLU A 166 8.40 14.28 52.75
N GLY A 167 8.93 15.19 53.59
CA GLY A 167 8.23 15.83 54.71
C GLY A 167 7.91 17.31 54.47
#